data_AF-A0A7Z7BHW8-F1
#
_entry.id   AF-A0A7Z7BHW8-F1
#
_cell.length_a   1.000
_cell.length_b   1.000
_cell.length_c   1.000
_cell.angle_alpha   90.00
_cell.angle_beta   90.00
_cell.angle_gamma   90.00
#
_symmetry.space_group_name_H-M   'P 1'
#
loop_
_entity.id
_entity.type
_entity.pdbx_description
1 polymer ?
#
loop_
_entity_poly.entity_id
_entity_poly.type
_entity_poly.pdbx_seq_one_letter_code
_entity_poly.pdbx_strand_id
1 'polypeptide(L)'
;MTYRAYYMFDGYPVAWQEDNYSRWLFTREDRVIRKRTKGERNVLIHDLPENHAEWDEPETDYLYVVTAEELRRRLSLIPCLDPVNSITYLDEDTKYGQDMTSLRSEFDRYRRAMIADKAPTFYASSSDYYGEEAKAARQHVPERADALRGTTLDDWLLALKEIVERGATRAKGFTSPPMPKGPTFDTKALADIILTDQHPCNWNLRPRHDLWGFPCSLLEHLAVAMLEVIPANAECVLDVTELVENDCVYCFEDLVLANEDGSIALA
;
A
#
# COMPACT_ATOMS: atom_id res chain seq x y z
N MET A 1 0.69 -16.48 -16.78
CA MET A 1 0.09 -16.36 -15.45
C MET A 1 1.03 -15.49 -14.66
N THR A 2 0.54 -14.45 -14.00
CA THR A 2 1.35 -13.56 -13.16
C THR A 2 1.04 -13.87 -11.70
N TYR A 3 2.07 -13.93 -10.86
CA TYR A 3 1.96 -14.22 -9.44
C TYR A 3 2.34 -13.00 -8.62
N ARG A 4 1.71 -12.80 -7.46
CA ARG A 4 1.86 -11.57 -6.69
C ARG A 4 2.47 -11.79 -5.32
N ALA A 5 3.29 -10.83 -4.91
CA ALA A 5 3.63 -10.59 -3.51
C ALA A 5 2.88 -9.35 -3.02
N TYR A 6 2.25 -9.43 -1.85
CA TYR A 6 1.44 -8.36 -1.28
C TYR A 6 2.06 -7.78 -0.02
N TYR A 7 2.14 -6.46 0.07
CA TYR A 7 2.41 -5.74 1.31
C TYR A 7 1.06 -5.39 1.94
N MET A 8 0.86 -5.80 3.19
CA MET A 8 -0.39 -5.62 3.91
C MET A 8 -0.12 -5.06 5.30
N PHE A 9 -0.92 -4.08 5.73
CA PHE A 9 -0.88 -3.58 7.10
C PHE A 9 -2.25 -3.78 7.74
N ASP A 10 -2.29 -4.51 8.85
CA ASP A 10 -3.53 -4.96 9.50
C ASP A 10 -4.49 -5.68 8.54
N GLY A 11 -3.93 -6.49 7.64
CA GLY A 11 -4.67 -7.20 6.59
C GLY A 11 -5.13 -6.32 5.41
N TYR A 12 -4.90 -5.00 5.41
CA TYR A 12 -5.23 -4.15 4.28
C TYR A 12 -4.09 -4.08 3.25
N PRO A 13 -4.30 -4.38 1.97
CA PRO A 13 -3.26 -4.34 0.95
C PRO A 13 -2.86 -2.90 0.58
N VAL A 14 -1.56 -2.61 0.61
CA VAL A 14 -1.02 -1.25 0.34
C VAL A 14 -0.17 -1.16 -0.93
N ALA A 15 0.44 -2.29 -1.32
CA ALA A 15 1.27 -2.43 -2.51
C ALA A 15 1.34 -3.91 -2.92
N TRP A 16 1.67 -4.18 -4.17
CA TRP A 16 2.08 -5.51 -4.63
C TRP A 16 3.17 -5.45 -5.70
N GLN A 17 3.78 -6.61 -5.97
CA GLN A 17 4.76 -6.82 -7.03
C GLN A 17 4.43 -8.11 -7.80
N GLU A 18 4.76 -8.14 -9.10
CA GLU A 18 4.53 -9.32 -9.97
C GLU A 18 5.82 -10.10 -10.17
N ASP A 19 5.71 -11.42 -10.08
CA ASP A 19 6.72 -12.43 -10.43
C ASP A 19 8.07 -12.28 -9.71
N ASN A 20 8.19 -11.32 -8.79
CA ASN A 20 9.30 -11.06 -7.91
C ASN A 20 8.82 -10.27 -6.68
N TYR A 21 9.72 -10.13 -5.71
CA TYR A 21 9.49 -9.20 -4.62
C TYR A 21 10.80 -8.61 -4.10
N SER A 22 10.72 -7.36 -3.65
CA SER A 22 11.70 -6.78 -2.74
C SER A 22 11.30 -7.15 -1.32
N ARG A 23 12.26 -7.46 -0.46
CA ARG A 23 11.94 -7.56 0.98
C ARG A 23 11.62 -6.19 1.59
N TRP A 24 11.99 -5.10 0.92
CA TRP A 24 11.83 -3.73 1.43
C TRP A 24 12.39 -3.60 2.86
N LEU A 25 11.52 -3.39 3.86
CA LEU A 25 11.89 -3.29 5.28
C LEU A 25 11.81 -4.61 6.05
N PHE A 26 11.38 -5.68 5.40
CA PHE A 26 11.40 -7.02 5.97
C PHE A 26 12.79 -7.64 5.84
N THR A 27 13.09 -8.55 6.75
CA THR A 27 14.36 -9.26 6.87
C THR A 27 14.11 -10.75 6.85
N ARG A 28 15.18 -11.53 6.68
CA ARG A 28 15.08 -13.00 6.69
C ARG A 28 14.55 -13.56 8.02
N GLU A 29 14.76 -12.85 9.12
CA GLU A 29 14.34 -13.26 10.46
C GLU A 29 12.83 -13.10 10.67
N ASP A 30 12.17 -12.26 9.86
CA ASP A 30 10.72 -12.03 9.98
C ASP A 30 9.88 -13.14 9.30
N ARG A 31 10.52 -14.16 8.73
CA ARG A 31 9.84 -15.23 7.99
C ARG A 31 9.00 -16.10 8.92
N VAL A 32 7.75 -16.31 8.54
CA VAL A 32 6.77 -17.14 9.23
C VAL A 32 6.07 -18.05 8.23
N ILE A 33 5.90 -19.32 8.59
CA ILE A 33 5.01 -20.24 7.87
C ILE A 33 3.75 -20.40 8.72
N ARG A 34 2.59 -20.02 8.17
CA ARG A 34 1.30 -20.09 8.87
C ARG A 34 0.43 -21.13 8.17
N LYS A 35 -0.14 -22.06 8.94
CA LYS A 35 -1.17 -22.97 8.44
C LYS A 35 -2.52 -22.36 8.77
N ARG A 36 -3.40 -22.32 7.78
CA ARG A 36 -4.80 -21.90 7.93
C ARG A 36 -5.68 -22.71 7.00
N THR A 37 -6.96 -22.44 7.01
CA THR A 37 -7.92 -22.98 6.05
C THR A 37 -8.16 -21.98 4.91
N LYS A 38 -8.65 -22.44 3.76
CA LYS A 38 -9.02 -21.56 2.64
C LYS A 38 -10.14 -20.57 3.01
N GLY A 39 -11.01 -20.93 3.96
CA GLY A 39 -12.06 -20.06 4.51
C GLY A 39 -11.52 -18.86 5.30
N GLU A 40 -10.28 -18.94 5.78
CA GLU A 40 -9.60 -17.88 6.55
C GLU A 40 -8.75 -16.96 5.66
N ARG A 41 -8.82 -17.09 4.33
CA ARG A 41 -8.10 -16.22 3.38
C ARG A 41 -8.42 -14.76 3.63
N ASN A 42 -7.41 -13.92 3.44
CA ASN A 42 -7.64 -12.49 3.30
C ASN A 42 -8.43 -12.20 2.01
N VAL A 43 -9.72 -11.93 2.18
CA VAL A 43 -10.63 -11.69 1.06
C VAL A 43 -10.33 -10.40 0.28
N LEU A 44 -9.44 -9.53 0.76
CA LEU A 44 -9.05 -8.33 0.03
C LEU A 44 -8.05 -8.63 -1.11
N ILE A 45 -7.33 -9.74 -1.03
CA ILE A 45 -6.30 -10.14 -2.00
C ILE A 45 -6.57 -11.49 -2.66
N HIS A 46 -7.37 -12.36 -2.03
CA HIS A 46 -7.78 -13.64 -2.59
C HIS A 46 -9.28 -13.81 -2.58
N ASP A 47 -9.80 -14.56 -3.55
CA ASP A 47 -11.17 -15.04 -3.50
C ASP A 47 -11.27 -16.33 -2.67
N LEU A 48 -12.41 -16.47 -2.01
CA LEU A 48 -12.78 -17.72 -1.36
C LEU A 48 -13.21 -18.73 -2.41
N PRO A 49 -13.00 -20.04 -2.19
CA PRO A 49 -13.54 -21.06 -3.08
C PRO A 49 -15.05 -20.91 -3.25
N GLU A 50 -15.55 -21.11 -4.47
CA GLU A 50 -17.01 -21.09 -4.76
C GLU A 50 -17.73 -22.21 -3.99
N ASN A 51 -17.08 -23.35 -3.85
CA ASN A 51 -17.58 -24.48 -3.07
C ASN A 51 -17.21 -24.32 -1.60
N HIS A 52 -18.21 -24.09 -0.75
CA HIS A 52 -18.02 -23.96 0.70
C HIS A 52 -17.37 -25.19 1.36
N ALA A 53 -17.49 -26.38 0.78
CA ALA A 53 -16.82 -27.56 1.33
C ALA A 53 -15.28 -27.46 1.25
N GLU A 54 -14.76 -26.66 0.32
CA GLU A 54 -13.32 -26.42 0.17
C GLU A 54 -12.80 -25.40 1.18
N TRP A 55 -13.67 -24.71 1.92
CA TRP A 55 -13.24 -23.70 2.88
C TRP A 55 -12.45 -24.30 4.03
N ASP A 56 -12.75 -25.56 4.41
CA ASP A 56 -12.04 -26.28 5.47
C ASP A 56 -10.73 -26.91 4.99
N GLU A 57 -10.41 -26.81 3.69
CA GLU A 57 -9.16 -27.35 3.17
C GLU A 57 -7.96 -26.57 3.70
N PRO A 58 -6.89 -27.26 4.14
CA PRO A 58 -5.71 -26.60 4.66
C PRO A 58 -4.94 -25.89 3.54
N GLU A 59 -4.38 -24.74 3.89
CA GLU A 59 -3.52 -23.89 3.07
C GLU A 59 -2.32 -23.43 3.90
N THR A 60 -1.19 -23.20 3.23
CA THR A 60 0.05 -22.77 3.88
C THR A 60 0.46 -21.41 3.34
N ASP A 61 0.55 -20.42 4.22
CA ASP A 61 1.04 -19.10 3.87
C ASP A 61 2.55 -19.00 4.13
N TYR A 62 3.25 -18.31 3.24
CA TYR A 62 4.66 -17.97 3.35
C TYR A 62 4.81 -16.46 3.50
N LEU A 63 5.07 -16.02 4.73
CA LEU A 63 4.93 -14.63 5.15
C LEU A 63 6.23 -14.08 5.71
N TYR A 64 6.43 -12.77 5.57
CA TYR A 64 7.28 -11.99 6.47
C TYR A 64 6.38 -11.16 7.38
N VAL A 65 6.56 -11.23 8.70
CA VAL A 65 5.65 -10.62 9.67
C VAL A 65 6.42 -9.78 10.69
N VAL A 66 6.01 -8.53 10.86
CA VAL A 66 6.47 -7.63 11.93
C VAL A 66 5.27 -6.90 12.53
N THR A 67 5.45 -6.25 13.69
CA THR A 67 4.44 -5.34 14.22
C THR A 67 4.51 -3.97 13.54
N ALA A 68 3.40 -3.24 13.54
CA ALA A 68 3.36 -1.85 13.08
C ALA A 68 4.38 -0.96 13.84
N GLU A 69 4.61 -1.20 15.13
CA GLU A 69 5.67 -0.53 15.90
C GLU A 69 7.07 -0.79 15.33
N GLU A 70 7.40 -2.06 15.07
CA GLU A 70 8.71 -2.42 14.50
C GLU A 70 8.87 -1.86 13.08
N LEU A 71 7.80 -1.86 12.27
CA LEU A 71 7.86 -1.26 10.94
C LEU A 71 8.06 0.26 11.00
N ARG A 72 7.40 0.98 11.93
CA ARG A 72 7.67 2.42 12.19
C ARG A 72 9.13 2.63 12.55
N ARG A 73 9.69 1.78 13.43
CA ARG A 73 11.10 1.85 13.82
C ARG A 73 12.01 1.70 12.59
N ARG A 74 11.76 0.73 11.71
CA ARG A 74 12.57 0.51 10.50
C ARG A 74 12.44 1.66 9.50
N LEU A 75 11.24 2.21 9.30
CA LEU A 75 11.02 3.41 8.49
C LEU A 75 11.81 4.62 9.01
N SER A 76 11.89 4.78 10.33
CA SER A 76 12.65 5.86 10.97
C SER A 76 14.16 5.80 10.71
N LEU A 77 14.67 4.64 10.26
CA LEU A 77 16.07 4.43 9.93
C LEU A 77 16.39 4.67 8.45
N ILE A 78 15.37 4.80 7.59
CA ILE A 78 15.59 5.09 6.17
C ILE A 78 15.86 6.59 6.01
N PRO A 79 16.85 7.00 5.21
CA PRO A 79 17.01 8.38 4.78
C PRO A 79 15.71 8.99 4.23
N CYS A 80 15.45 10.26 4.52
CA CYS A 80 14.45 11.04 3.79
C CYS A 80 14.89 11.11 2.33
N LEU A 81 14.21 10.38 1.45
CA LEU A 81 14.46 10.46 0.01
C LEU A 81 13.82 11.72 -0.57
N ASP A 82 14.60 12.55 -1.26
CA ASP A 82 14.05 13.58 -2.13
C ASP A 82 13.53 12.91 -3.42
N PRO A 83 12.22 12.94 -3.72
CA PRO A 83 11.67 12.34 -4.93
C PRO A 83 12.19 12.97 -6.23
N VAL A 84 12.89 14.12 -6.19
CA VAL A 84 13.40 14.83 -7.38
C VAL A 84 14.83 14.40 -7.75
N ASN A 85 15.67 14.01 -6.79
CA ASN A 85 17.07 13.65 -7.02
C ASN A 85 17.35 12.19 -6.66
N SER A 86 17.10 11.28 -7.61
CA SER A 86 17.46 9.86 -7.46
C SER A 86 18.97 9.58 -7.64
N ILE A 87 19.85 10.56 -7.41
CA ILE A 87 21.30 10.39 -7.54
C ILE A 87 21.93 10.43 -6.16
N THR A 88 22.47 9.28 -5.82
CA THR A 88 23.26 8.93 -4.64
C THR A 88 24.45 9.88 -4.41
N TYR A 89 24.27 10.84 -3.51
CA TYR A 89 25.34 11.29 -2.62
C TYR A 89 24.67 11.50 -1.26
N LEU A 90 25.00 10.63 -0.30
CA LEU A 90 24.61 10.84 1.10
C LEU A 90 25.32 12.11 1.55
N ASP A 91 24.59 13.22 1.61
CA ASP A 91 25.07 14.47 2.18
C ASP A 91 25.22 14.28 3.69
N GLU A 92 26.20 14.94 4.32
CA GLU A 92 26.43 14.82 5.78
C GLU A 92 25.22 15.34 6.59
N ASP A 93 24.37 16.15 5.96
CA ASP A 93 23.10 16.66 6.49
C ASP A 93 21.87 15.80 6.13
N THR A 94 22.04 14.56 5.66
CA THR A 94 20.93 13.67 5.30
C THR A 94 20.01 13.46 6.52
N LYS A 95 18.82 14.05 6.47
CA LYS A 95 17.78 13.84 7.48
C LYS A 95 17.32 12.38 7.40
N TYR A 96 17.60 11.60 8.43
CA TYR A 96 17.04 10.26 8.56
C TYR A 96 15.60 10.32 9.08
N GLY A 97 14.79 9.36 8.66
CA GLY A 97 13.48 9.10 9.22
C GLY A 97 12.34 9.37 8.27
N GLN A 98 11.78 8.28 7.73
CA GLN A 98 10.42 8.32 7.19
C GLN A 98 9.45 8.30 8.38
N ASP A 99 8.83 9.45 8.64
CA ASP A 99 7.99 9.70 9.81
C ASP A 99 6.86 10.67 9.47
N MET A 100 6.06 11.03 10.49
CA MET A 100 4.96 11.98 10.30
C MET A 100 5.40 13.37 9.85
N THR A 101 6.65 13.76 10.13
CA THR A 101 7.21 15.02 9.65
C THR A 101 7.55 14.95 8.17
N SER A 102 8.14 13.84 7.71
CA SER A 102 8.43 13.62 6.29
C SER A 102 7.14 13.51 5.47
N LEU A 103 6.15 12.75 5.95
CA LEU A 103 4.84 12.65 5.30
C LEU A 103 4.15 14.02 5.18
N ARG A 104 4.17 14.85 6.23
CA ARG A 104 3.59 16.21 6.17
C ARG A 104 4.31 17.09 5.16
N SER A 105 5.64 16.97 5.07
CA SER A 105 6.44 17.70 4.09
C SER A 105 6.14 17.27 2.65
N GLU A 106 5.98 15.96 2.42
CA GLU A 106 5.56 15.39 1.14
C GLU A 106 4.16 15.84 0.75
N PHE A 107 3.21 15.80 1.70
CA PHE A 107 1.84 16.28 1.49
C PHE A 107 1.83 17.74 1.03
N ASP A 108 2.58 18.61 1.71
CA ASP A 108 2.67 20.03 1.36
C ASP A 108 3.37 20.25 0.00
N ARG A 109 4.39 19.44 -0.33
CA ARG A 109 5.02 19.44 -1.65
C ARG A 109 4.00 19.06 -2.73
N TYR A 110 3.28 17.95 -2.54
CA TYR A 110 2.27 17.44 -3.45
C TYR A 110 1.16 18.47 -3.67
N ARG A 111 0.62 19.00 -2.57
CA ARG A 111 -0.42 20.03 -2.57
C ARG A 111 0.02 21.29 -3.31
N ARG A 112 1.21 21.83 -3.03
CA ARG A 112 1.72 23.03 -3.74
C ARG A 112 1.87 22.79 -5.24
N ALA A 113 2.41 21.64 -5.64
CA ALA A 113 2.60 21.30 -7.04
C ALA A 113 1.24 21.17 -7.76
N MET A 114 0.24 20.57 -7.12
CA MET A 114 -1.11 20.45 -7.67
C MET A 114 -1.86 21.79 -7.75
N ILE A 115 -1.66 22.69 -6.78
CA ILE A 115 -2.27 24.03 -6.78
C ILE A 115 -1.65 24.95 -7.84
N ALA A 116 -0.34 24.81 -8.09
CA ALA A 116 0.36 25.58 -9.12
C ALA A 116 -0.15 25.24 -10.53
N ASP A 117 -0.68 24.03 -10.73
CA ASP A 117 -1.36 23.64 -11.95
C ASP A 117 -2.79 24.21 -11.98
N LYS A 118 -3.09 25.07 -12.96
CA LYS A 118 -4.40 25.71 -13.10
C LYS A 118 -5.49 24.73 -13.55
N ALA A 119 -5.11 23.61 -14.16
CA ALA A 119 -6.02 22.59 -14.65
C ALA A 119 -5.34 21.20 -14.58
N PRO A 120 -5.13 20.65 -13.37
CA PRO A 120 -4.41 19.41 -13.21
C PRO A 120 -5.07 18.29 -13.99
N THR A 121 -4.23 17.53 -14.68
CA THR A 121 -4.64 16.38 -15.50
C THR A 121 -4.24 15.09 -14.82
N PHE A 122 -5.10 14.09 -14.99
CA PHE A 122 -4.91 12.76 -14.42
C PHE A 122 -5.05 11.71 -15.52
N TYR A 123 -4.32 10.60 -15.37
CA TYR A 123 -4.55 9.37 -16.13
C TYR A 123 -5.44 8.44 -15.33
N ALA A 124 -6.36 7.71 -15.98
CA ALA A 124 -7.28 6.78 -15.33
C ALA A 124 -6.75 5.34 -15.27
N SER A 125 -5.71 4.98 -16.01
CA SER A 125 -5.11 3.63 -15.95
C SER A 125 -3.61 3.65 -16.23
N SER A 126 -2.92 2.63 -15.70
CA SER A 126 -1.51 2.36 -16.00
C SER A 126 -1.30 1.86 -17.45
N SER A 127 -2.35 1.50 -18.17
CA SER A 127 -2.28 1.20 -19.61
C SER A 127 -2.09 2.46 -20.47
N ASP A 128 -2.29 3.65 -19.91
CA ASP A 128 -2.52 4.88 -20.68
C ASP A 128 -1.24 5.72 -20.86
N TYR A 129 -0.05 5.14 -20.70
CA TYR A 129 1.18 5.93 -20.58
C TYR A 129 1.75 6.47 -21.91
N TYR A 130 1.46 5.84 -23.06
CA TYR A 130 2.13 6.16 -24.32
C TYR A 130 1.18 6.25 -25.51
N GLY A 131 1.44 7.20 -26.42
CA GLY A 131 0.71 7.36 -27.69
C GLY A 131 -0.38 8.45 -27.68
N GLU A 132 -1.10 8.61 -28.80
CA GLU A 132 -2.24 9.52 -28.88
C GLU A 132 -3.42 9.06 -27.99
N GLU A 133 -3.51 7.75 -27.72
CA GLU A 133 -4.47 7.15 -26.79
C GLU A 133 -4.29 7.67 -25.35
N ALA A 134 -3.04 7.87 -24.92
CA ALA A 134 -2.72 8.47 -23.63
C ALA A 134 -3.31 9.88 -23.46
N LYS A 135 -3.27 10.72 -24.51
CA LYS A 135 -3.86 12.07 -24.46
C LYS A 135 -5.38 12.01 -24.36
N ALA A 136 -6.02 11.04 -25.03
CA ALA A 136 -7.46 10.81 -24.97
C ALA A 136 -7.92 10.28 -23.59
N ALA A 137 -7.04 9.54 -22.90
CA ALA A 137 -7.30 9.03 -21.55
C ALA A 137 -7.14 10.08 -20.43
N ARG A 138 -6.61 11.28 -20.73
CA ARG A 138 -6.46 12.35 -19.74
C ARG A 138 -7.82 12.92 -19.37
N GLN A 139 -8.08 12.95 -18.08
CA GLN A 139 -9.29 13.56 -17.53
C GLN A 139 -8.92 14.75 -16.66
N HIS A 140 -9.72 15.81 -16.75
CA HIS A 140 -9.69 16.92 -15.80
C HIS A 140 -10.62 16.60 -14.65
N VAL A 141 -10.12 16.71 -13.43
CA VAL A 141 -10.85 16.33 -12.22
C VAL A 141 -10.75 17.49 -11.22
N PRO A 142 -11.49 18.60 -11.46
CA PRO A 142 -11.39 19.80 -10.64
C PRO A 142 -11.72 19.53 -9.17
N GLU A 143 -12.60 18.58 -8.88
CA GLU A 143 -13.00 18.19 -7.53
C GLU A 143 -11.80 17.71 -6.69
N ARG A 144 -10.82 17.01 -7.29
CA ARG A 144 -9.62 16.54 -6.60
C ARG A 144 -8.66 17.68 -6.27
N ALA A 145 -8.51 18.63 -7.20
CA ALA A 145 -7.71 19.83 -6.96
C ALA A 145 -8.33 20.70 -5.86
N ASP A 146 -9.66 20.84 -5.87
CA ASP A 146 -10.42 21.58 -4.87
C ASP A 146 -10.38 20.90 -3.50
N ALA A 147 -10.48 19.57 -3.46
CA ALA A 147 -10.28 18.80 -2.24
C ALA A 147 -8.89 19.07 -1.64
N LEU A 148 -7.81 19.01 -2.43
CA LEU A 148 -6.46 19.33 -1.95
C LEU A 148 -6.30 20.79 -1.49
N ARG A 149 -7.03 21.73 -2.09
CA ARG A 149 -7.02 23.14 -1.65
C ARG A 149 -7.69 23.31 -0.29
N GLY A 150 -8.82 22.63 -0.08
CA GLY A 150 -9.69 22.80 1.08
C GLY A 150 -9.42 21.89 2.28
N THR A 151 -8.47 20.94 2.19
CA THR A 151 -8.24 19.92 3.22
C THR A 151 -6.80 19.91 3.74
N THR A 152 -6.63 19.28 4.89
CA THR A 152 -5.36 19.07 5.61
C THR A 152 -4.97 17.59 5.59
N LEU A 153 -3.70 17.27 5.83
CA LEU A 153 -3.25 15.87 5.92
C LEU A 153 -4.09 15.05 6.92
N ASP A 154 -4.50 15.66 8.04
CA ASP A 154 -5.28 14.96 9.06
C ASP A 154 -6.69 14.56 8.53
N ASP A 155 -7.29 15.35 7.64
CA ASP A 155 -8.54 14.98 6.95
C ASP A 155 -8.35 13.77 6.02
N TRP A 156 -7.20 13.69 5.34
CA TRP A 156 -6.84 12.56 4.49
C TRP A 156 -6.54 11.30 5.32
N LEU A 157 -5.92 11.43 6.49
CA LEU A 157 -5.71 10.32 7.42
C LEU A 157 -7.05 9.80 7.97
N LEU A 158 -8.00 10.69 8.26
CA LEU A 158 -9.34 10.28 8.69
C LEU A 158 -10.06 9.49 7.58
N ALA A 159 -9.99 9.95 6.34
CA ALA A 159 -10.55 9.23 5.19
C ALA A 159 -9.83 7.89 4.94
N LEU A 160 -8.50 7.87 5.08
CA LEU A 160 -7.68 6.64 4.97
C LEU A 160 -8.09 5.62 6.04
N LYS A 161 -8.27 6.05 7.27
CA LYS A 161 -8.73 5.18 8.35
C LYS A 161 -10.08 4.54 8.01
N GLU A 162 -11.01 5.32 7.48
CA GLU A 162 -12.33 4.81 7.13
C GLU A 162 -12.31 3.77 5.99
N ILE A 163 -11.47 3.97 4.96
CA ILE A 163 -11.36 2.94 3.91
C ILE A 163 -10.74 1.64 4.44
N VAL A 164 -9.77 1.74 5.36
CA VAL A 164 -9.11 0.58 5.98
C VAL A 164 -10.09 -0.18 6.87
N GLU A 165 -10.80 0.51 7.77
CA GLU A 165 -11.80 -0.11 8.66
C GLU A 165 -12.94 -0.79 7.90
N ARG A 166 -13.26 -0.30 6.70
CA ARG A 166 -14.29 -0.89 5.83
C ARG A 166 -13.77 -2.00 4.93
N GLY A 167 -12.45 -2.19 4.82
CA GLY A 167 -11.84 -3.08 3.82
C GLY A 167 -12.16 -2.66 2.38
N ALA A 168 -12.36 -1.35 2.14
CA ALA A 168 -12.70 -0.85 0.82
C ALA A 168 -11.44 -0.79 -0.04
N THR A 169 -11.36 -1.59 -1.09
CA THR A 169 -10.22 -1.62 -2.01
C THR A 169 -10.66 -1.33 -3.45
N ARG A 170 -9.70 -0.92 -4.28
CA ARG A 170 -9.92 -0.76 -5.73
C ARG A 170 -10.26 -2.08 -6.43
N ALA A 171 -9.73 -3.20 -5.94
CA ALA A 171 -9.72 -4.49 -6.64
C ALA A 171 -11.04 -5.28 -6.53
N LYS A 172 -12.00 -4.86 -5.70
CA LYS A 172 -13.33 -5.46 -5.65
C LYS A 172 -14.38 -4.40 -5.92
N GLY A 173 -15.10 -4.53 -7.03
CA GLY A 173 -16.19 -3.65 -7.46
C GLY A 173 -17.42 -3.64 -6.54
N PHE A 174 -17.20 -3.49 -5.23
CA PHE A 174 -18.25 -3.12 -4.30
C PHE A 174 -18.49 -1.62 -4.44
N THR A 175 -19.75 -1.26 -4.65
CA THR A 175 -20.25 0.02 -4.18
C THR A 175 -19.81 0.17 -2.72
N SER A 176 -18.89 1.10 -2.45
CA SER A 176 -18.58 1.52 -1.08
C SER A 176 -19.92 1.68 -0.34
N PRO A 177 -20.13 1.05 0.83
CA PRO A 177 -21.29 1.37 1.64
C PRO A 177 -21.37 2.89 1.75
N PRO A 178 -22.53 3.53 1.51
CA PRO A 178 -22.61 4.98 1.53
C PRO A 178 -22.10 5.47 2.87
N MET A 179 -21.00 6.23 2.84
CA MET A 179 -20.39 6.72 4.06
C MET A 179 -21.34 7.64 4.83
N PRO A 180 -21.33 7.59 6.17
CA PRO A 180 -22.10 8.50 7.00
C PRO A 180 -21.58 9.94 6.82
N LYS A 181 -22.48 10.92 6.91
CA LYS A 181 -22.13 12.34 6.80
C LYS A 181 -21.24 12.75 7.96
N GLY A 182 -19.98 13.11 7.66
CA GLY A 182 -19.03 13.69 8.62
C GLY A 182 -19.29 15.18 8.89
N PRO A 183 -18.73 15.75 9.98
CA PRO A 183 -19.08 17.09 10.45
C PRO A 183 -18.43 18.24 9.66
N THR A 184 -17.39 17.98 8.87
CA THR A 184 -16.59 19.03 8.20
C THR A 184 -15.93 18.46 6.96
N PHE A 185 -16.38 18.90 5.77
CA PHE A 185 -16.07 18.30 4.47
C PHE A 185 -16.54 16.83 4.37
N ASP A 186 -16.97 16.40 3.19
CA ASP A 186 -17.46 15.03 3.03
C ASP A 186 -16.25 14.09 3.02
N THR A 187 -15.89 13.49 4.16
CA THR A 187 -14.84 12.44 4.27
C THR A 187 -15.01 11.37 3.19
N LYS A 188 -16.24 11.19 2.70
CA LYS A 188 -16.59 10.32 1.59
C LYS A 188 -15.94 10.74 0.29
N ALA A 189 -15.98 12.03 -0.04
CA ALA A 189 -15.34 12.54 -1.24
C ALA A 189 -13.83 12.29 -1.20
N LEU A 190 -13.19 12.41 -0.03
CA LEU A 190 -11.78 12.06 0.13
C LEU A 190 -11.53 10.55 -0.01
N ALA A 191 -12.36 9.70 0.61
CA ALA A 191 -12.27 8.25 0.47
C ALA A 191 -12.45 7.81 -0.99
N ASP A 192 -13.45 8.36 -1.69
CA ASP A 192 -13.70 8.12 -3.11
C ASP A 192 -12.50 8.58 -3.96
N ILE A 193 -11.87 9.72 -3.60
CA ILE A 193 -10.63 10.14 -4.24
C ILE A 193 -9.50 9.16 -3.92
N ILE A 194 -9.31 8.69 -2.69
CA ILE A 194 -8.21 7.76 -2.34
C ILE A 194 -8.30 6.46 -3.17
N LEU A 195 -9.52 5.94 -3.36
CA LEU A 195 -9.80 4.68 -4.05
C LEU A 195 -9.85 4.80 -5.59
N THR A 196 -9.71 6.00 -6.14
CA THR A 196 -9.69 6.22 -7.59
C THR A 196 -8.53 5.49 -8.28
N ASP A 197 -8.74 5.13 -9.54
CA ASP A 197 -7.70 4.66 -10.46
C ASP A 197 -6.94 5.81 -11.13
N GLN A 198 -7.15 7.04 -10.65
CA GLN A 198 -6.53 8.22 -11.22
C GLN A 198 -5.25 8.64 -10.49
N HIS A 199 -4.22 9.02 -11.24
CA HIS A 199 -3.02 9.64 -10.69
C HIS A 199 -2.58 10.88 -11.50
N PRO A 200 -1.85 11.83 -10.91
CA PRO A 200 -1.40 13.02 -11.64
C PRO A 200 -0.55 12.65 -12.87
N CYS A 201 -0.69 13.43 -13.95
CA CYS A 201 0.21 13.32 -15.11
C CYS A 201 1.64 13.79 -14.79
N ASN A 202 1.82 14.59 -13.73
CA ASN A 202 3.14 15.03 -13.29
C ASN A 202 3.95 13.84 -12.75
N TRP A 203 5.03 13.49 -13.45
CA TRP A 203 5.90 12.37 -13.09
C TRP A 203 6.44 12.44 -11.66
N ASN A 204 6.70 13.65 -11.14
CA ASN A 204 7.25 13.86 -9.79
C ASN A 204 6.21 13.68 -8.67
N LEU A 205 4.93 13.56 -9.04
CA LEU A 205 3.81 13.32 -8.13
C LEU A 205 3.19 11.94 -8.35
N ARG A 206 3.76 11.12 -9.25
CA ARG A 206 3.23 9.81 -9.57
C ARG A 206 3.38 8.88 -8.35
N PRO A 207 2.29 8.30 -7.85
CA PRO A 207 2.33 7.31 -6.77
C PRO A 207 3.11 6.06 -7.18
N ARG A 208 3.90 5.53 -6.24
CA ARG A 208 4.60 4.23 -6.33
C ARG A 208 4.01 3.20 -5.37
N HIS A 209 2.71 3.32 -5.12
CA HIS A 209 1.89 2.47 -4.24
C HIS A 209 0.50 2.35 -4.84
N ASP A 210 -0.39 1.51 -4.31
CA ASP A 210 -1.68 1.21 -4.96
C ASP A 210 -2.81 2.20 -4.65
N LEU A 211 -2.69 2.98 -3.58
CA LEU A 211 -3.65 4.03 -3.24
C LEU A 211 -3.36 5.32 -4.01
N TRP A 212 -3.58 5.31 -5.33
CA TRP A 212 -3.17 6.39 -6.25
C TRP A 212 -3.81 7.75 -5.97
N GLY A 213 -4.95 7.73 -5.27
CA GLY A 213 -5.64 8.92 -4.81
C GLY A 213 -4.92 9.66 -3.69
N PHE A 214 -4.23 8.93 -2.81
CA PHE A 214 -3.61 9.50 -1.62
C PHE A 214 -2.44 10.44 -2.00
N PRO A 215 -2.35 11.65 -1.42
CA PRO A 215 -1.44 12.71 -1.87
C PRO A 215 0.01 12.53 -1.36
N CYS A 216 0.61 11.38 -1.67
CA CYS A 216 2.03 11.14 -1.59
C CYS A 216 2.52 10.35 -2.80
N SER A 217 3.82 10.39 -3.07
CA SER A 217 4.42 9.67 -4.21
C SER A 217 5.14 8.37 -3.81
N LEU A 218 5.67 8.28 -2.59
CA LEU A 218 6.50 7.17 -2.14
C LEU A 218 5.71 6.19 -1.28
N LEU A 219 6.07 4.90 -1.38
CA LEU A 219 5.48 3.84 -0.56
C LEU A 219 5.78 4.08 0.94
N GLU A 220 6.95 4.61 1.27
CA GLU A 220 7.35 4.92 2.65
C GLU A 220 6.39 5.94 3.30
N HIS A 221 6.01 6.98 2.56
CA HIS A 221 5.06 7.99 3.06
C HIS A 221 3.65 7.41 3.21
N LEU A 222 3.20 6.57 2.27
CA LEU A 222 1.93 5.85 2.45
C LEU A 222 2.00 4.92 3.66
N ALA A 223 3.12 4.24 3.87
CA ALA A 223 3.29 3.34 5.00
C ALA A 223 3.23 4.10 6.33
N VAL A 224 3.88 5.25 6.44
CA VAL A 224 3.70 6.13 7.60
C VAL A 224 2.22 6.48 7.81
N ALA A 225 1.51 6.89 6.74
CA ALA A 225 0.09 7.24 6.83
C ALA A 225 -0.77 6.06 7.31
N MET A 226 -0.52 4.86 6.78
CA MET A 226 -1.21 3.63 7.19
C MET A 226 -0.92 3.28 8.65
N LEU A 227 0.34 3.42 9.08
CA LEU A 227 0.74 3.16 10.45
C LEU A 227 0.05 4.13 11.43
N GLU A 228 -0.28 5.36 11.04
CA GLU A 228 -1.06 6.25 11.92
C GLU A 228 -2.53 5.83 12.10
N VAL A 229 -3.10 5.08 11.16
CA VAL A 229 -4.54 4.75 11.18
C VAL A 229 -4.84 3.36 11.72
N ILE A 230 -3.83 2.50 11.86
CA ILE A 230 -3.96 1.14 12.40
C ILE A 230 -3.41 1.02 13.84
N PRO A 231 -3.81 -0.01 14.60
CA PRO A 231 -3.26 -0.28 15.92
C PRO A 231 -1.73 -0.45 15.92
N ALA A 232 -1.05 0.01 16.97
CA ALA A 232 0.42 -0.06 17.06
C ALA A 232 0.97 -1.50 17.08
N ASN A 233 0.17 -2.45 17.57
CA ASN A 233 0.49 -3.88 17.61
C ASN A 233 -0.07 -4.66 16.42
N ALA A 234 -0.67 -3.99 15.42
CA ALA A 234 -1.18 -4.66 14.23
C ALA A 234 -0.06 -5.38 13.46
N GLU A 235 -0.38 -6.52 12.84
CA GLU A 235 0.55 -7.25 11.98
C GLU A 235 0.75 -6.47 10.67
N CYS A 236 2.00 -6.25 10.32
CA CYS A 236 2.42 -5.81 9.00
C CYS A 236 3.07 -7.01 8.30
N VAL A 237 2.57 -7.34 7.13
CA VAL A 237 2.86 -8.59 6.43
C VAL A 237 3.35 -8.31 5.03
N LEU A 238 4.41 -9.00 4.62
CA LEU A 238 4.72 -9.24 3.21
C LEU A 238 4.39 -10.69 2.91
N ASP A 239 3.33 -10.91 2.16
CA ASP A 239 2.84 -12.21 1.74
C ASP A 239 3.47 -12.57 0.39
N VAL A 240 4.20 -13.67 0.33
CA VAL A 240 4.86 -14.18 -0.87
C VAL A 240 4.37 -15.57 -1.25
N THR A 241 3.20 -15.97 -0.74
CA THR A 241 2.65 -17.33 -0.88
C THR A 241 2.55 -17.75 -2.33
N GLU A 242 1.94 -16.94 -3.20
CA GLU A 242 1.80 -17.28 -4.63
C GLU A 242 3.16 -17.50 -5.31
N LEU A 243 4.19 -16.73 -4.95
CA LEU A 243 5.52 -16.87 -5.54
C LEU A 243 6.23 -18.15 -5.08
N VAL A 244 6.06 -18.53 -3.81
CA VAL A 244 6.66 -19.75 -3.27
C VAL A 244 5.97 -20.99 -3.84
N GLU A 245 4.63 -21.01 -3.87
CA GLU A 245 3.86 -22.16 -4.39
C GLU A 245 4.09 -22.43 -5.87
N ASN A 246 4.51 -21.42 -6.63
CA ASN A 246 4.74 -21.52 -8.07
C ASN A 246 6.25 -21.52 -8.44
N ASP A 247 7.12 -21.91 -7.50
CA ASP A 247 8.57 -22.04 -7.70
C ASP A 247 9.26 -20.79 -8.27
N CYS A 248 8.70 -19.61 -8.03
CA CYS A 248 9.24 -18.34 -8.53
C CYS A 248 10.36 -17.79 -7.64
N VAL A 249 10.44 -18.24 -6.38
CA VAL A 249 11.44 -17.80 -5.39
C VAL A 249 11.82 -18.91 -4.42
N TYR A 250 13.09 -19.00 -4.05
CA TYR A 250 13.61 -19.96 -3.07
C TYR A 250 14.03 -19.22 -1.79
N CYS A 251 13.08 -18.98 -0.88
CA CYS A 251 13.33 -18.18 0.33
C CYS A 251 12.73 -18.74 1.62
N PHE A 252 12.07 -19.90 1.59
CA PHE A 252 11.52 -20.58 2.77
C PHE A 252 11.97 -22.05 2.88
N GLU A 253 12.80 -22.55 1.97
CA GLU A 253 13.21 -23.96 1.93
C GLU A 253 13.81 -24.46 3.26
N ASP A 254 14.62 -23.63 3.93
CA ASP A 254 15.21 -23.94 5.24
C ASP A 254 14.15 -24.12 6.34
N LEU A 255 13.09 -23.31 6.32
CA LEU A 255 11.99 -23.41 7.28
C LEU A 255 11.03 -24.56 6.95
N VAL A 256 10.82 -24.85 5.66
CA VAL A 256 10.03 -26.01 5.20
C VAL A 256 10.71 -27.29 5.66
N LEU A 257 12.01 -27.44 5.40
CA LEU A 257 12.79 -28.61 5.81
C LEU A 257 12.82 -28.77 7.34
N ALA A 258 13.01 -27.69 8.09
CA ALA A 258 12.97 -27.74 9.56
C ALA A 258 11.60 -28.18 10.11
N ASN A 259 10.51 -27.76 9.46
CA ASN A 259 9.14 -28.17 9.81
C ASN A 259 8.84 -29.64 9.45
N GLU A 260 9.39 -30.14 8.34
CA GLU A 260 9.26 -31.55 7.93
C GLU A 260 10.06 -32.49 8.84
N ASP A 261 11.23 -32.05 9.28
CA ASP A 261 12.11 -32.80 10.19
C ASP A 261 11.67 -32.76 11.67
N GLY A 262 10.53 -32.14 11.98
CA GLY A 262 10.00 -32.01 13.35
C GLY A 262 10.87 -31.19 14.30
N SER A 263 11.83 -30.44 13.74
CA SER A 263 12.77 -29.61 14.49
C SER A 263 12.17 -28.22 14.67
N ILE A 264 11.22 -28.10 15.61
CA ILE A 264 10.71 -26.80 16.06
C ILE A 264 11.89 -26.04 16.69
N ALA A 265 12.40 -25.03 15.99
CA ALA A 265 13.10 -23.93 16.63
C ALA A 265 12.04 -23.05 17.29
N LEU A 266 11.96 -23.14 18.61
CA LEU A 266 11.17 -22.24 19.46
C LEU A 266 11.59 -20.78 19.24
N ALA A 267 10.56 -19.93 19.07
CA ALA A 267 10.47 -18.50 19.38
C ALA A 267 11.63 -17.57 18.97
#